data_AF-A0A9D5JLM7-F1
#
_entry.id   AF-A0A9D5JLM7-F1
#
_cell.length_a   1.000
_cell.length_b   1.000
_cell.length_c   1.000
_cell.angle_alpha   90.00
_cell.angle_beta   90.00
_cell.angle_gamma   90.00
#
_symmetry.space_group_name_H-M   'P 1'
#
loop_
_entity.id
_entity.type
_entity.pdbx_description
1 polymer ?
#
loop_
_entity_poly.entity_id
_entity_poly.type
_entity_poly.pdbx_seq_one_letter_code
_entity_poly.pdbx_strand_id
1 'polypeptide(L)'
;MKKMFAKSLYCIVLGGRPSSRRIIVTGSGDDQLDFDQGYQGLTQYLVTVQRNGDRSGHTIEVSSSRSGVTPRTNPLVNNFTLIGAGTGGHGIRLDSRAAGRYQNGVVIDTDACLDYRDTVGDGIEGFESGSDPEFWSVLFDCEDGVFSSKSDTTTGQAAISNDVSGVRGNSFATNTLFDVFVNGTAEAAVRVTPAPRLTGEDTDYIGAVRADDTWWQGWTCGGLGVEGSPPC
;
A
#
# COMPACT_ATOMS: atom_id res chain seq x y z
N MET A 1 1.26 -17.93 13.14
CA MET A 1 1.34 -16.74 12.26
C MET A 1 1.17 -17.21 10.83
N LYS A 2 0.16 -16.68 10.12
CA LYS A 2 -0.30 -17.20 8.83
C LYS A 2 0.47 -16.51 7.68
N LYS A 3 1.06 -17.29 6.78
CA LYS A 3 1.44 -16.83 5.44
C LYS A 3 0.18 -16.94 4.57
N MET A 4 -0.07 -15.97 3.70
CA MET A 4 -1.25 -15.96 2.83
C MET A 4 -0.80 -15.73 1.39
N PHE A 5 -1.13 -16.68 0.52
CA PHE A 5 -0.99 -16.58 -0.92
C PHE A 5 -2.39 -16.71 -1.52
N ALA A 6 -2.84 -15.69 -2.23
CA ALA A 6 -4.16 -15.68 -2.86
C ALA A 6 -4.01 -15.36 -4.35
N LYS A 7 -4.55 -16.25 -5.19
CA LYS A 7 -4.86 -16.01 -6.59
C LYS A 7 -6.39 -16.01 -6.67
N SER A 8 -7.00 -14.90 -6.31
CA SER A 8 -8.44 -14.76 -6.06
C SER A 8 -9.03 -13.69 -6.99
N LEU A 9 -10.35 -13.67 -7.13
CA LEU A 9 -11.07 -12.57 -7.78
C LEU A 9 -10.92 -11.23 -7.02
N TYR A 10 -10.62 -11.28 -5.71
CA TYR A 10 -10.24 -10.19 -4.79
C TYR A 10 -9.84 -10.74 -3.40
N CYS A 11 -9.14 -9.94 -2.58
CA CYS A 11 -8.78 -10.29 -1.20
C CYS A 11 -9.29 -9.21 -0.24
N ILE A 12 -10.26 -9.55 0.62
CA ILE A 12 -10.85 -8.59 1.57
C ILE A 12 -10.48 -8.94 3.01
N VAL A 13 -10.07 -7.94 3.78
CA VAL A 13 -9.92 -8.04 5.23
C VAL A 13 -10.93 -7.13 5.93
N LEU A 14 -11.76 -7.74 6.78
CA LEU A 14 -12.90 -7.08 7.44
C LEU A 14 -12.67 -6.94 8.94
N GLY A 15 -12.78 -5.71 9.46
CA GLY A 15 -12.97 -5.44 10.89
C GLY A 15 -11.88 -5.98 11.85
N GLY A 16 -12.07 -5.71 13.14
CA GLY A 16 -11.21 -6.22 14.21
C GLY A 16 -9.77 -5.68 14.18
N ARG A 17 -8.87 -6.32 14.94
CA ARG A 17 -7.43 -5.98 15.04
C ARG A 17 -6.50 -7.15 14.65
N PRO A 18 -6.80 -8.00 13.65
CA PRO A 18 -5.89 -9.08 13.31
C PRO A 18 -4.64 -8.50 12.66
N SER A 19 -3.47 -9.01 13.04
CA SER A 19 -2.22 -8.64 12.40
C SER A 19 -1.74 -9.72 11.44
N SER A 20 -1.26 -9.29 10.28
CA SER A 20 -0.81 -10.15 9.19
C SER A 20 0.61 -9.79 8.81
N ARG A 21 1.39 -10.80 8.43
CA ARG A 21 2.76 -10.62 7.93
C ARG A 21 2.97 -11.37 6.63
N ARG A 22 3.80 -10.82 5.74
CA ARG A 22 4.29 -11.51 4.54
C ARG A 22 3.12 -11.98 3.68
N ILE A 23 2.38 -11.00 3.16
CA ILE A 23 1.22 -11.20 2.29
C ILE A 23 1.66 -10.88 0.87
N ILE A 24 1.33 -11.77 -0.06
CA ILE A 24 1.53 -11.53 -1.48
C ILE A 24 0.20 -11.79 -2.19
N VAL A 25 -0.35 -10.76 -2.85
CA VAL A 25 -1.57 -10.88 -3.65
C VAL A 25 -1.29 -10.43 -5.06
N THR A 26 -1.60 -11.27 -6.04
CA THR A 26 -1.37 -10.94 -7.45
C THR A 26 -2.50 -11.40 -8.34
N GLY A 27 -2.72 -10.65 -9.42
CA GLY A 27 -3.68 -10.99 -10.47
C GLY A 27 -5.12 -11.11 -10.01
N SER A 28 -5.50 -10.37 -8.95
CA SER A 28 -6.90 -10.05 -8.71
C SER A 28 -7.49 -9.30 -9.91
N GLY A 29 -8.75 -9.60 -10.25
CA GLY A 29 -9.48 -8.91 -11.32
C GLY A 29 -10.22 -7.67 -10.83
N ASP A 30 -10.09 -7.36 -9.54
CA ASP A 30 -10.55 -6.15 -8.86
C ASP A 30 -9.38 -5.64 -7.99
N ASP A 31 -9.64 -5.00 -6.86
CA ASP A 31 -8.62 -4.64 -5.88
C ASP A 31 -7.75 -5.84 -5.45
N GLN A 32 -6.43 -5.64 -5.29
CA GLN A 32 -5.57 -6.72 -4.78
C GLN A 32 -5.77 -6.94 -3.28
N LEU A 33 -6.05 -5.90 -2.51
CA LEU A 33 -6.36 -6.03 -1.08
C LEU A 33 -7.28 -4.91 -0.58
N ASP A 34 -8.41 -5.30 -0.01
CA ASP A 34 -9.38 -4.39 0.59
C ASP A 34 -9.27 -4.38 2.10
N PHE A 35 -9.29 -3.18 2.67
CA PHE A 35 -9.43 -2.96 4.11
C PHE A 35 -10.78 -2.32 4.39
N ASP A 36 -11.62 -3.06 5.12
CA ASP A 36 -13.04 -2.72 5.22
C ASP A 36 -13.64 -2.88 6.61
N GLN A 37 -14.85 -2.36 6.78
CA GLN A 37 -15.72 -2.60 7.95
C GLN A 37 -15.05 -2.37 9.32
N GLY A 38 -14.23 -1.31 9.43
CA GLY A 38 -13.62 -0.93 10.70
C GLY A 38 -12.35 -1.69 11.04
N TYR A 39 -11.65 -2.25 10.05
CA TYR A 39 -10.35 -2.90 10.25
C TYR A 39 -9.35 -1.98 10.94
N GLN A 40 -8.69 -2.46 11.99
CA GLN A 40 -7.73 -1.73 12.85
C GLN A 40 -6.37 -2.46 12.96
N GLY A 41 -6.14 -3.46 12.11
CA GLY A 41 -4.99 -4.36 12.23
C GLY A 41 -3.69 -3.80 11.65
N LEU A 42 -2.59 -4.50 11.94
CA LEU A 42 -1.28 -4.26 11.34
C LEU A 42 -1.03 -5.26 10.21
N THR A 43 -0.78 -4.76 9.01
CA THR A 43 -0.26 -5.53 7.88
C THR A 43 1.20 -5.16 7.66
N GLN A 44 2.09 -6.15 7.73
CA GLN A 44 3.53 -5.95 7.52
C GLN A 44 4.08 -6.82 6.39
N TYR A 45 4.96 -6.30 5.53
CA TYR A 45 5.49 -7.02 4.37
C TYR A 45 4.40 -7.44 3.38
N LEU A 46 3.73 -6.43 2.81
CA LEU A 46 2.70 -6.60 1.79
C LEU A 46 3.29 -6.39 0.40
N VAL A 47 3.16 -7.38 -0.48
CA VAL A 47 3.40 -7.22 -1.92
C VAL A 47 2.09 -7.35 -2.66
N THR A 48 1.79 -6.40 -3.54
CA THR A 48 0.71 -6.53 -4.50
C THR A 48 1.22 -6.28 -5.92
N VAL A 49 0.75 -7.09 -6.87
CA VAL A 49 1.11 -6.94 -8.29
C VAL A 49 -0.14 -7.15 -9.15
N GLN A 50 -0.59 -6.09 -9.79
CA GLN A 50 -1.67 -6.17 -10.78
C GLN A 50 -1.17 -6.80 -12.09
N ARG A 51 -2.05 -7.50 -12.83
CA ARG A 51 -1.70 -7.97 -14.17
C ARG A 51 -1.90 -6.85 -15.18
N ASN A 52 -0.98 -6.76 -16.14
CA ASN A 52 -1.13 -5.85 -17.26
C ASN A 52 -2.46 -6.08 -17.99
N GLY A 53 -3.22 -5.01 -18.17
CA GLY A 53 -4.51 -5.04 -18.86
C GLY A 53 -5.70 -5.49 -18.01
N ASP A 54 -5.53 -5.76 -16.71
CA ASP A 54 -6.67 -5.86 -15.79
C ASP A 54 -7.31 -4.47 -15.65
N ARG A 55 -8.58 -4.37 -16.06
CA ARG A 55 -9.28 -3.09 -16.26
C ARG A 55 -10.01 -2.55 -15.03
N SER A 56 -9.87 -3.21 -13.89
CA SER A 56 -10.65 -2.94 -12.68
C SER A 56 -9.82 -3.22 -11.45
N GLY A 57 -9.86 -2.28 -10.50
CA GLY A 57 -9.27 -2.42 -9.18
C GLY A 57 -7.99 -1.64 -8.95
N HIS A 58 -7.70 -1.38 -7.69
CA HIS A 58 -6.52 -0.71 -7.15
C HIS A 58 -5.54 -1.75 -6.59
N THR A 59 -4.33 -1.34 -6.23
CA THR A 59 -3.44 -2.26 -5.51
C THR A 59 -3.92 -2.47 -4.08
N ILE A 60 -4.47 -1.43 -3.44
CA ILE A 60 -5.27 -1.56 -2.23
C ILE A 60 -6.46 -0.60 -2.29
N GLU A 61 -7.61 -1.01 -1.75
CA GLU A 61 -8.72 -0.12 -1.42
C GLU A 61 -8.91 -0.08 0.10
N VAL A 62 -9.20 1.11 0.63
CA VAL A 62 -9.52 1.31 2.04
C VAL A 62 -10.83 2.06 2.14
N SER A 63 -11.80 1.47 2.82
CA SER A 63 -13.11 2.05 3.00
C SER A 63 -13.69 1.63 4.35
N SER A 64 -14.58 2.43 4.92
CA SER A 64 -15.48 1.97 5.98
C SER A 64 -16.74 1.35 5.40
N SER A 65 -16.85 1.20 4.07
CA SER A 65 -17.97 0.72 3.24
C SER A 65 -19.29 1.51 3.33
N ARG A 66 -19.54 2.19 4.46
CA ARG A 66 -20.76 2.97 4.71
C ARG A 66 -20.55 3.97 5.84
N SER A 67 -21.37 5.01 5.86
CA SER A 67 -21.48 5.94 6.98
C SER A 67 -21.94 5.21 8.25
N GLY A 68 -21.22 5.39 9.36
CA GLY A 68 -21.61 4.87 10.68
C GLY A 68 -20.80 3.67 11.21
N VAL A 69 -19.91 3.08 10.41
CA VAL A 69 -18.97 2.07 10.93
C VAL A 69 -18.04 2.72 11.96
N THR A 70 -18.00 2.10 13.15
CA THR A 70 -17.24 2.56 14.31
C THR A 70 -16.57 1.35 14.99
N PRO A 71 -15.23 1.35 15.15
CA PRO A 71 -14.30 2.37 14.65
C PRO A 71 -14.26 2.42 13.11
N ARG A 72 -13.87 3.58 12.54
CA ARG A 72 -13.58 3.73 11.10
C ARG A 72 -12.48 2.77 10.68
N THR A 73 -12.48 2.26 9.45
CA THR A 73 -11.35 1.46 8.95
C THR A 73 -10.06 2.29 9.00
N ASN A 74 -9.09 1.82 9.77
CA ASN A 74 -7.85 2.50 10.12
C ASN A 74 -6.69 1.49 10.17
N PRO A 75 -6.29 0.93 9.02
CA PRO A 75 -5.18 -0.01 8.96
C PRO A 75 -3.86 0.67 9.31
N LEU A 76 -2.96 -0.10 9.92
CA LEU A 76 -1.54 0.19 9.91
C LEU A 76 -0.87 -0.71 8.87
N VAL A 77 -0.30 -0.13 7.82
CA VAL A 77 0.37 -0.89 6.75
C VAL A 77 1.84 -0.48 6.70
N ASN A 78 2.73 -1.40 7.05
CA ASN A 78 4.16 -1.15 7.16
C ASN A 78 4.93 -2.05 6.22
N ASN A 79 5.99 -1.53 5.60
CA ASN A 79 6.84 -2.29 4.68
C ASN A 79 6.02 -2.93 3.57
N PHE A 80 5.61 -2.12 2.59
CA PHE A 80 4.76 -2.57 1.49
C PHE A 80 5.36 -2.20 0.14
N THR A 81 5.15 -3.03 -0.87
CA THR A 81 5.49 -2.77 -2.27
C THR A 81 4.24 -3.02 -3.10
N LEU A 82 3.70 -1.95 -3.70
CA LEU A 82 2.47 -2.00 -4.47
C LEU A 82 2.77 -1.66 -5.93
N ILE A 83 2.37 -2.55 -6.83
CA ILE A 83 2.64 -2.43 -8.26
C ILE A 83 1.32 -2.48 -9.01
N GLY A 84 0.86 -1.32 -9.45
CA GLY A 84 -0.32 -1.12 -10.26
C GLY A 84 -0.03 -1.11 -11.76
N ALA A 85 -1.07 -1.29 -12.56
CA ALA A 85 -0.98 -1.36 -14.03
C ALA A 85 -1.80 -0.27 -14.76
N GLY A 86 -2.31 0.74 -14.04
CA GLY A 86 -2.97 1.95 -14.54
C GLY A 86 -4.22 1.79 -15.40
N THR A 87 -4.66 0.57 -15.72
CA THR A 87 -5.84 0.35 -16.56
C THR A 87 -7.13 0.44 -15.73
N GLY A 88 -7.58 1.64 -15.35
CA GLY A 88 -8.83 1.83 -14.61
C GLY A 88 -8.72 1.64 -13.09
N GLY A 89 -7.48 1.59 -12.61
CA GLY A 89 -7.08 1.45 -11.21
C GLY A 89 -6.03 2.49 -10.83
N HIS A 90 -5.70 2.51 -9.54
CA HIS A 90 -4.67 3.39 -8.96
C HIS A 90 -3.89 2.58 -7.94
N GLY A 91 -2.76 3.09 -7.47
CA GLY A 91 -2.00 2.45 -6.40
C GLY A 91 -2.90 2.22 -5.19
N ILE A 92 -3.25 3.31 -4.50
CA ILE A 92 -4.02 3.26 -3.27
C ILE A 92 -5.31 4.05 -3.45
N ARG A 93 -6.46 3.39 -3.29
CA ARG A 93 -7.74 4.05 -3.15
C ARG A 93 -8.09 4.23 -1.68
N LEU A 94 -8.33 5.48 -1.29
CA LEU A 94 -8.87 5.84 0.02
C LEU A 94 -10.27 6.41 -0.21
N ASP A 95 -11.28 5.78 0.37
CA ASP A 95 -12.68 6.19 0.23
C ASP A 95 -13.33 6.34 1.62
N SER A 96 -14.61 6.01 1.71
CA SER A 96 -15.58 6.46 2.70
C SER A 96 -15.08 6.27 4.12
N ARG A 97 -14.64 7.36 4.73
CA ARG A 97 -14.10 7.46 6.09
C ARG A 97 -12.89 6.56 6.33
N ALA A 98 -12.11 6.29 5.29
CA ALA A 98 -10.83 5.63 5.43
C ALA A 98 -9.91 6.49 6.30
N ALA A 99 -9.28 5.87 7.28
CA ALA A 99 -8.12 6.40 8.00
C ALA A 99 -6.94 5.48 7.69
N GLY A 100 -5.80 5.69 8.35
CA GLY A 100 -4.70 4.74 8.29
C GLY A 100 -3.35 5.39 8.42
N ARG A 101 -2.34 4.56 8.66
CA ARG A 101 -0.94 4.95 8.52
C ARG A 101 -0.25 3.96 7.60
N TYR A 102 0.37 4.49 6.56
CA TYR A 102 1.07 3.74 5.54
C TYR A 102 2.54 4.14 5.64
N GLN A 103 3.38 3.25 6.15
CA GLN A 103 4.76 3.55 6.49
C GLN A 103 5.75 2.65 5.77
N ASN A 104 6.89 3.22 5.38
CA ASN A 104 8.03 2.50 4.80
C ASN A 104 7.62 1.72 3.54
N GLY A 105 7.08 2.42 2.55
CA GLY A 105 6.41 1.81 1.40
C GLY A 105 7.02 2.16 0.05
N VAL A 106 6.63 1.40 -0.97
CA VAL A 106 6.85 1.69 -2.38
C VAL A 106 5.50 1.56 -3.08
N VAL A 107 5.12 2.58 -3.84
CA VAL A 107 3.91 2.60 -4.67
C VAL A 107 4.33 2.97 -6.09
N ILE A 108 4.09 2.05 -7.01
CA ILE A 108 4.32 2.22 -8.43
C ILE A 108 3.00 2.04 -9.15
N ASP A 109 2.69 2.94 -10.07
CA ASP A 109 1.53 2.82 -10.95
C ASP A 109 1.81 3.48 -12.30
N THR A 110 1.19 2.99 -13.36
CA THR A 110 1.23 3.65 -14.68
C THR A 110 0.09 4.68 -14.84
N ASP A 111 -0.76 4.84 -13.84
CA ASP A 111 -1.66 5.99 -13.63
C ASP A 111 -1.23 6.69 -12.33
N ALA A 112 -2.16 7.24 -11.55
CA ALA A 112 -1.89 7.90 -10.30
C ALA A 112 -1.64 6.92 -9.14
N CYS A 113 -0.73 7.30 -8.24
CA CYS A 113 -0.42 6.53 -7.04
C CYS A 113 -1.56 6.51 -6.03
N LEU A 114 -2.25 7.64 -5.85
CA LEU A 114 -3.26 7.86 -4.83
C LEU A 114 -4.55 8.34 -5.46
N ASP A 115 -5.64 7.72 -5.02
CA ASP A 115 -6.99 8.19 -5.27
C ASP A 115 -7.62 8.54 -3.92
N TYR A 116 -7.34 9.76 -3.47
CA TYR A 116 -7.66 10.25 -2.13
C TYR A 116 -9.01 10.99 -2.17
N ARG A 117 -10.11 10.34 -1.80
CA ARG A 117 -11.45 10.96 -1.94
C ARG A 117 -11.76 12.01 -0.89
N ASP A 118 -12.68 12.89 -1.23
CA ASP A 118 -13.25 13.91 -0.33
C ASP A 118 -14.08 13.30 0.82
N THR A 119 -14.42 12.01 0.71
CA THR A 119 -15.11 11.23 1.75
C THR A 119 -14.15 10.59 2.76
N VAL A 120 -12.85 10.72 2.57
CA VAL A 120 -11.80 10.15 3.42
C VAL A 120 -11.81 10.81 4.81
N GLY A 121 -11.21 10.13 5.78
CA GLY A 121 -10.88 10.82 7.01
C GLY A 121 -12.06 10.94 7.97
N ASP A 122 -11.99 11.92 8.85
CA ASP A 122 -12.98 12.12 9.90
C ASP A 122 -14.26 12.84 9.42
N GLY A 123 -14.25 13.31 8.17
CA GLY A 123 -15.33 14.04 7.52
C GLY A 123 -15.28 15.54 7.76
N ILE A 124 -14.16 16.06 8.30
CA ILE A 124 -13.87 17.49 8.43
C ILE A 124 -13.00 17.91 7.24
N GLU A 125 -13.24 19.10 6.71
CA GLU A 125 -12.44 19.65 5.61
C GLU A 125 -11.01 19.95 6.08
N GLY A 126 -10.03 19.52 5.29
CA GLY A 126 -8.61 19.68 5.57
C GLY A 126 -7.99 18.44 6.20
N PHE A 127 -6.68 18.48 6.40
CA PHE A 127 -5.91 17.36 6.93
C PHE A 127 -5.69 17.50 8.44
N GLU A 128 -6.08 16.48 9.21
CA GLU A 128 -5.83 16.35 10.65
C GLU A 128 -5.01 15.08 10.95
N SER A 129 -3.85 15.27 11.60
CA SER A 129 -2.92 14.18 11.86
C SER A 129 -3.51 13.14 12.82
N GLY A 130 -3.45 11.86 12.43
CA GLY A 130 -4.00 10.74 13.18
C GLY A 130 -5.52 10.54 13.03
N SER A 131 -6.23 11.54 12.49
CA SER A 131 -7.63 11.41 12.08
C SER A 131 -7.74 10.97 10.63
N ASP A 132 -6.84 11.45 9.77
CA ASP A 132 -6.85 11.16 8.34
C ASP A 132 -5.73 10.19 7.93
N PRO A 133 -5.82 9.57 6.74
CA PRO A 133 -4.75 8.77 6.19
C PRO A 133 -3.43 9.55 6.09
N GLU A 134 -2.35 8.88 6.45
CA GLU A 134 -1.01 9.46 6.47
C GLU A 134 0.04 8.54 5.88
N PHE A 135 0.96 9.13 5.11
CA PHE A 135 2.04 8.41 4.45
C PHE A 135 3.40 8.84 4.98
N TRP A 136 4.22 7.88 5.36
CA TRP A 136 5.56 8.11 5.90
C TRP A 136 6.58 7.22 5.21
N SER A 137 7.62 7.81 4.62
CA SER A 137 8.71 7.09 3.99
C SER A 137 8.22 6.18 2.88
N VAL A 138 7.39 6.75 2.02
CA VAL A 138 6.83 6.11 0.83
C VAL A 138 7.51 6.66 -0.41
N LEU A 139 8.07 5.78 -1.22
CA LEU A 139 8.51 6.10 -2.57
C LEU A 139 7.29 6.00 -3.50
N PHE A 140 6.95 7.11 -4.14
CA PHE A 140 5.91 7.19 -5.16
C PHE A 140 6.56 7.34 -6.54
N ASP A 141 6.26 6.40 -7.44
CA ASP A 141 6.70 6.42 -8.84
C ASP A 141 5.49 6.18 -9.74
N CYS A 142 4.84 7.25 -10.16
CA CYS A 142 3.57 7.19 -10.86
C CYS A 142 3.54 8.08 -12.10
N GLU A 143 3.17 7.51 -13.25
CA GLU A 143 3.26 8.14 -14.57
C GLU A 143 2.35 9.37 -14.68
N ASP A 144 1.10 9.27 -14.19
CA ASP A 144 0.13 10.37 -14.17
C ASP A 144 0.20 11.23 -12.88
N GLY A 145 1.28 11.05 -12.11
CA GLY A 145 1.55 11.79 -10.88
C GLY A 145 0.98 11.13 -9.63
N VAL A 146 1.05 11.84 -8.50
CA VAL A 146 0.72 11.23 -7.20
C VAL A 146 -0.77 11.11 -6.99
N PHE A 147 -1.57 12.06 -7.46
CA PHE A 147 -3.01 12.12 -7.19
C PHE A 147 -3.83 11.96 -8.46
N SER A 148 -4.87 11.13 -8.38
CA SER A 148 -5.86 10.98 -9.44
C SER A 148 -6.62 12.29 -9.68
N SER A 149 -7.23 12.42 -10.85
CA SER A 149 -8.13 13.54 -11.19
C SER A 149 -9.37 13.67 -10.29
N LYS A 150 -9.67 12.65 -9.48
CA LYS A 150 -10.82 12.63 -8.56
C LYS A 150 -10.41 12.78 -7.10
N SER A 151 -9.14 13.06 -6.83
CA SER A 151 -8.64 13.23 -5.48
C SER A 151 -8.98 14.62 -4.92
N ASP A 152 -9.27 14.70 -3.62
CA ASP A 152 -9.05 15.91 -2.84
C ASP A 152 -7.53 16.12 -2.70
N THR A 153 -6.98 16.82 -3.68
CA THR A 153 -5.54 17.08 -3.78
C THR A 153 -5.01 17.95 -2.66
N THR A 154 -5.83 18.83 -2.06
CA THR A 154 -5.36 19.74 -1.00
C THR A 154 -5.10 18.96 0.27
N THR A 155 -6.09 18.18 0.72
CA THR A 155 -5.98 17.31 1.91
C THR A 155 -4.97 16.19 1.67
N GLY A 156 -5.01 15.56 0.49
CA GLY A 156 -4.06 14.54 0.08
C GLY A 156 -2.61 15.03 0.11
N GLN A 157 -2.33 16.25 -0.38
CA GLN A 157 -0.98 16.81 -0.37
C GLN A 157 -0.47 16.98 1.07
N ALA A 158 -1.31 17.46 1.99
CA ALA A 158 -0.94 17.57 3.41
C ALA A 158 -0.65 16.20 4.06
N ALA A 159 -1.43 15.17 3.69
CA ALA A 159 -1.24 13.78 4.14
C ALA A 159 0.11 13.18 3.74
N ILE A 160 0.70 13.61 2.61
CA ILE A 160 2.01 13.15 2.14
C ILE A 160 3.15 14.14 2.41
N SER A 161 2.89 15.43 2.66
CA SER A 161 3.97 16.45 2.64
C SER A 161 4.27 17.18 3.94
N ASN A 162 3.38 17.23 4.93
CA ASN A 162 3.43 18.21 6.05
C ASN A 162 4.71 19.08 6.18
N ASP A 163 4.66 20.21 5.47
CA ASP A 163 5.22 21.55 5.69
C ASP A 163 6.73 21.73 6.01
N VAL A 164 7.49 20.65 6.13
CA VAL A 164 8.96 20.70 6.12
C VAL A 164 9.42 19.54 5.24
N SER A 165 9.96 19.87 4.07
CA SER A 165 10.58 18.90 3.16
C SER A 165 11.48 17.95 3.97
N GLY A 166 11.03 16.69 4.15
CA GLY A 166 11.81 15.65 4.85
C GLY A 166 11.28 15.15 6.21
N VAL A 167 10.18 15.68 6.78
CA VAL A 167 9.62 15.15 8.05
C VAL A 167 8.98 13.77 7.85
N ARG A 168 8.11 13.61 6.86
CA ARG A 168 7.49 12.31 6.54
C ARG A 168 8.43 11.39 5.75
N GLY A 169 9.48 11.92 5.13
CA GLY A 169 10.48 11.13 4.39
C GLY A 169 9.96 10.50 3.09
N ASN A 170 8.80 10.92 2.59
CA ASN A 170 8.28 10.46 1.29
C ASN A 170 9.20 10.94 0.14
N SER A 171 9.33 10.11 -0.89
CA SER A 171 10.17 10.34 -2.05
C SER A 171 9.33 10.25 -3.33
N PHE A 172 9.62 11.11 -4.30
CA PHE A 172 8.97 11.13 -5.62
C PHE A 172 10.07 10.93 -6.66
N ALA A 173 10.35 9.68 -6.99
CA ALA A 173 11.50 9.31 -7.80
C ALA A 173 11.21 7.99 -8.52
N THR A 174 11.89 7.78 -9.65
CA THR A 174 11.83 6.51 -10.37
C THR A 174 12.36 5.38 -9.50
N ASN A 175 11.57 4.31 -9.43
CA ASN A 175 11.92 3.10 -8.69
C ASN A 175 13.11 2.38 -9.36
N THR A 176 13.79 1.53 -8.61
CA THR A 176 14.83 0.63 -9.12
C THR A 176 14.57 -0.81 -8.73
N LEU A 177 13.30 -1.18 -8.57
CA LEU A 177 12.94 -2.54 -8.23
C LEU A 177 13.50 -3.50 -9.28
N PHE A 178 14.03 -4.62 -8.80
CA PHE A 178 14.37 -5.76 -9.64
C PHE A 178 13.50 -6.94 -9.21
N ASP A 179 13.45 -7.99 -10.04
CA ASP A 179 12.65 -9.17 -9.70
C ASP A 179 11.19 -8.77 -9.36
N VAL A 180 10.69 -7.78 -10.12
CA VAL A 180 9.39 -7.12 -9.98
C VAL A 180 9.21 -6.29 -8.70
N PHE A 181 9.42 -6.86 -7.52
CA PHE A 181 9.08 -6.20 -6.24
C PHE A 181 10.24 -6.09 -5.23
N VAL A 182 11.44 -6.53 -5.60
CA VAL A 182 12.61 -6.51 -4.72
C VAL A 182 13.30 -5.16 -4.81
N ASN A 183 13.57 -4.54 -3.66
CA ASN A 183 14.19 -3.21 -3.59
C ASN A 183 15.54 -3.14 -4.28
N GLY A 184 15.73 -2.11 -5.10
CA GLY A 184 17.03 -1.68 -5.59
C GLY A 184 17.62 -0.50 -4.82
N THR A 185 18.47 0.26 -5.50
CA THR A 185 19.23 1.36 -4.92
C THR A 185 18.39 2.59 -4.56
N ALA A 186 17.35 2.91 -5.34
CA ALA A 186 16.47 4.04 -5.09
C ALA A 186 15.66 3.82 -3.81
N GLU A 187 15.09 2.63 -3.65
CA GLU A 187 14.33 2.25 -2.46
C GLU A 187 15.24 2.25 -1.21
N ALA A 188 16.45 1.69 -1.33
CA ALA A 188 17.43 1.68 -0.25
C ALA A 188 17.92 3.07 0.17
N ALA A 189 17.79 4.09 -0.69
CA ALA A 189 18.18 5.46 -0.40
C ALA A 189 17.09 6.26 0.33
N VAL A 190 15.85 5.78 0.37
CA VAL A 190 14.76 6.49 1.04
C VAL A 190 14.94 6.40 2.56
N ARG A 191 14.80 7.56 3.22
CA ARG A 191 14.80 7.65 4.67
C ARG A 191 13.69 6.77 5.24
N VAL A 192 14.01 5.95 6.23
CA VAL A 192 13.05 5.06 6.89
C VAL A 192 12.43 5.75 8.12
N THR A 193 11.12 5.55 8.31
CA THR A 193 10.39 6.01 9.49
C THR A 193 10.29 4.86 10.51
N PRO A 194 10.66 5.07 11.78
CA PRO A 194 10.36 4.10 12.83
C PRO A 194 8.84 3.85 12.91
N ALA A 195 8.43 2.61 12.70
CA ALA A 195 7.03 2.20 12.66
C ALA A 195 6.78 1.04 13.64
N PRO A 196 5.53 0.86 14.15
CA PRO A 196 5.19 -0.33 14.91
C PRO A 196 5.41 -1.59 14.07
N ARG A 197 5.83 -2.69 14.70
CA ARG A 197 6.15 -3.91 13.96
C ARG A 197 5.76 -5.17 14.70
N LEU A 198 5.58 -6.24 13.95
CA LEU A 198 5.36 -7.56 14.50
C LEU A 198 6.65 -8.10 15.11
N THR A 199 6.50 -8.92 16.15
CA THR A 199 7.64 -9.47 16.89
C THR A 199 8.56 -10.27 15.97
N GLY A 200 9.84 -9.92 15.95
CA GLY A 200 10.87 -10.58 15.16
C GLY A 200 10.96 -10.13 13.71
N GLU A 201 10.28 -9.04 13.35
CA GLU A 201 10.41 -8.39 12.05
C GLU A 201 11.21 -7.09 12.18
N ASP A 202 11.95 -6.73 11.13
CA ASP A 202 12.65 -5.45 11.01
C ASP A 202 11.74 -4.35 10.44
N THR A 203 12.17 -3.08 10.53
CA THR A 203 11.50 -1.91 9.90
C THR A 203 12.54 -0.84 9.57
N ASP A 204 13.75 -1.26 9.19
CA ASP A 204 14.91 -0.40 8.92
C ASP A 204 15.15 -0.16 7.43
N TYR A 205 14.16 -0.48 6.60
CA TYR A 205 14.10 -0.22 5.16
C TYR A 205 12.65 0.10 4.74
N ILE A 206 12.46 0.69 3.56
CA ILE A 206 11.13 0.85 2.92
C ILE A 206 10.84 -0.30 1.97
N GLY A 207 9.60 -0.53 1.56
CA GLY A 207 9.26 -1.67 0.70
C GLY A 207 9.09 -2.98 1.49
N ALA A 208 8.54 -3.99 0.83
CA ALA A 208 8.23 -5.28 1.45
C ALA A 208 9.39 -6.30 1.44
N VAL A 209 10.34 -6.15 0.50
CA VAL A 209 11.42 -7.11 0.26
C VAL A 209 12.72 -6.35 -0.03
N ARG A 210 13.70 -6.42 0.87
CA ARG A 210 15.06 -5.92 0.59
C ARG A 210 15.85 -6.88 -0.30
N ALA A 211 16.95 -6.40 -0.88
CA ALA A 211 17.71 -7.14 -1.89
C ALA A 211 18.19 -8.55 -1.44
N ASP A 212 18.45 -8.75 -0.15
CA ASP A 212 18.92 -10.01 0.43
C ASP A 212 17.80 -10.86 1.05
N ASP A 213 16.55 -10.39 1.01
CA ASP A 213 15.41 -11.11 1.58
C ASP A 213 14.97 -12.28 0.68
N THR A 214 14.89 -13.44 1.31
CA THR A 214 14.42 -14.68 0.68
C THR A 214 13.09 -15.16 1.25
N TRP A 215 12.43 -14.36 2.11
CA TRP A 215 11.24 -14.81 2.84
C TRP A 215 10.06 -15.17 1.94
N TRP A 216 10.01 -14.62 0.73
CA TRP A 216 8.99 -14.86 -0.29
C TRP A 216 9.24 -16.15 -1.09
N GLN A 217 10.46 -16.70 -1.05
CA GLN A 217 10.83 -17.91 -1.79
C GLN A 217 10.28 -19.19 -1.14
N GLY A 218 10.07 -20.23 -1.95
CA GLY A 218 9.70 -21.57 -1.50
C GLY A 218 8.24 -21.78 -1.10
N TRP A 219 7.39 -20.74 -1.16
CA TRP A 219 5.94 -20.86 -0.93
C TRP A 219 5.10 -19.94 -1.82
N THR A 220 5.70 -18.94 -2.46
CA THR A 220 5.10 -18.30 -3.63
C THR A 220 5.23 -19.22 -4.83
N CYS A 221 4.24 -19.19 -5.72
CA CYS A 221 4.24 -20.00 -6.92
C CYS A 221 3.72 -19.19 -8.11
N GLY A 222 4.13 -19.57 -9.32
CA GLY A 222 3.56 -19.05 -10.56
C GLY A 222 3.93 -17.61 -10.89
N GLY A 223 4.97 -17.44 -11.72
CA GLY A 223 5.03 -16.36 -12.71
C GLY A 223 4.82 -14.93 -12.21
N LEU A 224 5.20 -14.61 -10.97
CA LEU A 224 5.27 -13.23 -10.44
C LEU A 224 6.28 -12.34 -11.21
N GLY A 225 6.79 -12.79 -12.36
CA GLY A 225 7.90 -12.18 -13.09
C GLY A 225 9.28 -12.42 -12.47
N VAL A 226 9.38 -13.18 -11.37
CA VAL A 226 10.62 -13.49 -10.65
C VAL A 226 11.25 -14.79 -11.12
N GLU A 227 12.55 -14.78 -11.41
CA GLU A 227 13.34 -16.00 -11.54
C GLU A 227 13.35 -16.77 -10.21
N GLY A 228 13.14 -18.10 -10.25
CA GLY A 228 13.29 -18.99 -9.09
C GLY A 228 12.02 -19.35 -8.31
N SER A 229 10.84 -18.83 -8.64
CA SER A 229 9.58 -19.36 -8.09
C SER A 229 9.30 -20.76 -8.67
N PRO A 230 9.01 -21.79 -7.84
CA PRO A 230 8.61 -23.09 -8.35
C PRO A 230 7.36 -22.96 -9.24
N PRO A 231 7.25 -23.74 -10.34
CA PRO A 231 6.00 -23.84 -11.06
C PRO A 231 4.92 -24.40 -10.11
N CYS A 232 3.77 -23.75 -10.11
CA CYS A 232 2.50 -24.42 -9.84
C CYS A 232 1.84 -24.69 -11.21
#